data_AF-A0A223KUU4-F1
#
_entry.id   AF-A0A223KUU4-F1
#
_cell.length_a   1.000
_cell.length_b   1.000
_cell.length_c   1.000
_cell.angle_alpha   90.00
_cell.angle_beta   90.00
_cell.angle_gamma   90.00
#
_symmetry.space_group_name_H-M   'P 1'
#
loop_
_entity.id
_entity.type
_entity.pdbx_description
1 polymer ?
#
loop_
_entity_poly.entity_id
_entity_poly.type
_entity_poly.pdbx_seq_one_letter_code
_entity_poly.pdbx_strand_id
1 'polypeptide(L)'
;MRYDEAFQSYVEELFKATTLDRNQIMRLALYSAPYSKLFLAQLNAHKRVDVALPFPTWNVFDHHYWRGKPVADDGRGGDVNAAEKVIDISKSGQSRKVHDGQPIRIKNAGEIKLTL
;
A
#
# COMPACT_ATOMS: atom_id res chain seq x y z
N MET A 1 2.32 3.65 -20.45
CA MET A 1 3.73 3.51 -20.91
C MET A 1 3.66 2.81 -22.26
N ARG A 2 4.32 3.35 -23.30
CA ARG A 2 4.50 2.61 -24.56
C ARG A 2 5.85 1.92 -24.45
N TYR A 3 5.83 0.61 -24.36
CA TYR A 3 7.03 -0.23 -24.40
C TYR A 3 6.92 -1.17 -25.59
N ASP A 4 8.07 -1.70 -26.01
CA ASP A 4 8.18 -2.66 -27.11
C ASP A 4 7.27 -3.89 -26.89
N GLU A 5 6.78 -4.48 -27.97
CA GLU A 5 5.88 -5.64 -27.94
C GLU A 5 6.49 -6.84 -27.20
N ALA A 6 7.82 -7.02 -27.29
CA ALA A 6 8.51 -8.09 -26.56
C ALA A 6 8.41 -7.87 -25.04
N PHE A 7 8.57 -6.63 -24.59
CA PHE A 7 8.44 -6.29 -23.18
C PHE A 7 6.98 -6.40 -22.71
N GLN A 8 6.02 -5.98 -23.53
CA GLN A 8 4.60 -6.16 -23.22
C GLN A 8 4.25 -7.64 -23.04
N SER A 9 4.66 -8.49 -23.99
CA SER A 9 4.39 -9.93 -23.94
C SER A 9 5.01 -10.57 -22.69
N TYR A 10 6.22 -10.19 -22.33
CA TYR A 10 6.86 -10.64 -21.09
C TYR A 10 6.07 -10.24 -19.83
N VAL A 11 5.59 -9.00 -19.75
CA VAL A 11 4.76 -8.55 -18.62
C VAL A 11 3.42 -9.30 -18.56
N GLU A 12 2.82 -9.61 -19.71
CA GLU A 12 1.61 -10.43 -19.79
C GLU A 12 1.83 -11.86 -19.27
N GLU A 13 2.97 -12.47 -19.60
CA GLU A 13 3.34 -13.78 -19.09
C GLU A 13 3.56 -13.76 -17.58
N LEU A 14 4.23 -12.75 -17.05
CA LEU A 14 4.39 -12.55 -15.61
C LEU A 14 3.05 -12.34 -14.90
N PHE A 15 2.14 -11.58 -15.50
CA PHE A 15 0.79 -11.38 -14.97
C PHE A 15 0.03 -12.72 -14.87
N LYS A 16 0.15 -13.60 -15.87
CA LYS A 16 -0.46 -14.94 -15.85
C LYS A 16 0.21 -15.87 -14.83
N ALA A 17 1.51 -15.71 -14.59
CA ALA A 17 2.30 -16.58 -13.72
C ALA A 17 2.32 -16.16 -12.24
N THR A 18 1.78 -14.98 -11.90
CA THR A 18 1.85 -14.44 -10.53
C THR A 18 0.49 -13.95 -10.06
N THR A 19 0.37 -13.65 -8.76
CA THR A 19 -0.82 -13.00 -8.18
C THR A 19 -0.78 -11.48 -8.30
N LEU A 20 0.21 -10.93 -8.98
CA LEU A 20 0.44 -9.50 -9.10
C LEU A 20 -0.28 -8.97 -10.33
N ASP A 21 -0.91 -7.80 -10.20
CA ASP A 21 -1.39 -7.09 -11.37
C ASP A 21 -0.22 -6.49 -12.18
N ARG A 22 -0.48 -6.12 -13.44
CA ARG A 22 0.54 -5.55 -14.34
C ARG A 22 1.21 -4.31 -13.76
N ASN A 23 0.45 -3.44 -13.07
CA ASN A 23 1.02 -2.24 -12.45
C ASN A 23 1.92 -2.59 -11.27
N GLN A 24 1.55 -3.60 -10.47
CA GLN A 24 2.39 -4.11 -9.38
C GLN A 24 3.69 -4.72 -9.92
N ILE A 25 3.64 -5.47 -11.03
CA ILE A 25 4.83 -6.01 -11.70
C ILE A 25 5.74 -4.86 -12.17
N MET A 26 5.18 -3.86 -12.84
CA MET A 26 5.94 -2.70 -13.31
C MET A 26 6.55 -1.90 -12.14
N ARG A 27 5.78 -1.68 -11.07
CA ARG A 27 6.27 -1.00 -9.86
C ARG A 27 7.37 -1.80 -9.18
N LEU A 28 7.25 -3.13 -9.09
CA LEU A 28 8.27 -4.00 -8.52
C LEU A 28 9.57 -3.95 -9.33
N ALA A 29 9.48 -3.97 -10.66
CA ALA A 29 10.64 -3.84 -11.54
C ALA A 29 11.38 -2.52 -11.30
N LEU A 30 10.65 -1.40 -11.26
CA LEU A 30 11.24 -0.08 -11.01
C LEU A 30 11.79 0.06 -9.58
N TYR A 31 11.09 -0.50 -8.61
CA TYR A 31 11.50 -0.48 -7.20
C TYR A 31 12.80 -1.25 -6.96
N SER A 32 12.99 -2.38 -7.65
CA SER A 32 14.18 -3.21 -7.55
C SER A 32 15.36 -2.71 -8.41
N ALA A 33 15.08 -1.87 -9.42
CA ALA A 33 16.07 -1.40 -10.38
C ALA A 33 17.33 -0.76 -9.74
N PRO A 34 17.24 0.11 -8.71
CA PRO A 34 18.43 0.70 -8.09
C PRO A 34 19.37 -0.31 -7.41
N TYR A 35 18.90 -1.53 -7.13
CA TYR A 35 19.72 -2.60 -6.54
C TYR A 35 20.28 -3.57 -7.60
N SER A 36 19.86 -3.42 -8.85
CA SER A 36 20.37 -4.22 -9.97
C SER A 36 21.69 -3.67 -10.49
N LYS A 37 22.75 -4.47 -10.43
CA LYS A 37 24.07 -4.12 -10.98
C LYS A 37 23.99 -3.77 -12.47
N LEU A 38 23.18 -4.52 -13.23
CA LEU A 38 22.99 -4.28 -14.66
C LEU A 38 22.34 -2.92 -14.91
N PHE A 39 21.30 -2.60 -14.14
CA PHE A 39 20.61 -1.32 -14.26
C PHE A 39 21.53 -0.15 -13.91
N LEU A 40 22.29 -0.25 -12.82
CA LEU A 40 23.27 0.77 -12.44
C LEU A 40 24.38 0.93 -13.49
N ALA A 41 24.84 -0.14 -14.11
CA ALA A 41 25.83 -0.06 -15.19
C ALA A 41 25.28 0.72 -16.40
N GLN A 42 24.03 0.44 -16.80
CA GLN A 42 23.37 1.17 -17.89
C GLN A 42 23.15 2.66 -17.55
N LEU A 43 22.75 2.97 -16.32
CA LEU A 43 22.62 4.36 -15.87
C LEU A 43 23.94 5.11 -15.86
N ASN A 44 25.02 4.48 -15.39
CA ASN A 44 26.34 5.10 -15.36
C ASN A 44 26.87 5.44 -16.75
N ALA A 45 26.52 4.68 -17.78
CA ALA A 45 26.88 5.00 -19.16
C ALA A 45 26.19 6.26 -19.70
N HIS A 46 25.06 6.67 -19.10
CA HIS A 46 24.25 7.81 -19.52
C HIS A 46 24.22 8.95 -18.50
N LYS A 47 25.04 8.87 -17.43
CA LYS A 47 25.08 9.89 -16.39
C LYS A 47 25.77 11.16 -16.90
N ARG A 48 25.38 12.31 -16.34
CA ARG A 48 26.14 13.56 -16.53
C ARG A 48 27.43 13.49 -15.70
N VAL A 49 28.52 14.05 -16.23
CA VAL A 49 29.88 13.91 -15.66
C VAL A 49 29.94 14.29 -14.17
N ASP A 50 29.29 15.40 -13.79
CA ASP A 50 29.41 15.98 -12.46
C ASP A 50 28.21 15.69 -11.54
N VAL A 51 27.32 14.77 -11.94
CA VAL A 51 26.12 14.46 -11.15
C VAL A 51 26.18 13.01 -10.68
N ALA A 52 26.24 12.85 -9.35
CA ALA A 52 26.13 11.54 -8.72
C ALA A 52 24.73 10.95 -8.93
N LEU A 53 24.65 9.63 -9.12
CA LEU A 53 23.37 8.95 -9.13
C LEU A 53 22.75 8.98 -7.72
N PRO A 54 21.44 9.24 -7.61
CA PRO A 54 20.77 9.19 -6.31
C PRO A 54 20.75 7.77 -5.76
N PHE A 55 20.80 7.66 -4.44
CA PHE A 55 20.57 6.40 -3.74
C PHE A 55 19.10 6.33 -3.29
N PRO A 56 18.42 5.18 -3.43
CA PRO A 56 17.05 5.04 -2.94
C PRO A 56 17.01 5.21 -1.43
N THR A 57 15.99 5.94 -0.93
CA THR A 57 15.76 6.08 0.52
C THR A 57 15.04 4.87 1.12
N TRP A 58 14.47 4.01 0.27
CA TRP A 58 13.86 2.75 0.67
C TRP A 58 14.90 1.63 0.76
N ASN A 59 14.57 0.59 1.51
CA ASN A 59 15.28 -0.69 1.55
C ASN A 59 14.60 -1.70 0.61
N VAL A 60 15.31 -2.71 0.12
CA VAL A 60 14.72 -3.79 -0.70
C VAL A 60 13.54 -4.50 -0.04
N PHE A 61 13.51 -4.58 1.30
CA PHE A 61 12.43 -5.22 2.06
C PHE A 61 11.21 -4.33 2.32
N ASP A 62 11.23 -3.06 1.91
CA ASP A 62 10.12 -2.12 2.08
C ASP A 62 9.01 -2.31 1.04
N HIS A 63 8.36 -3.48 1.05
CA HIS A 63 7.44 -3.92 -0.01
C HIS A 63 6.23 -2.98 -0.22
N HIS A 64 5.91 -2.14 0.76
CA HIS A 64 4.81 -1.20 0.71
C HIS A 64 4.95 -0.16 -0.42
N TYR A 65 6.17 0.17 -0.85
CA TYR A 65 6.40 1.14 -1.94
C TYR A 65 5.89 0.65 -3.30
N TRP A 66 5.97 -0.66 -3.58
CA TRP A 66 5.59 -1.21 -4.89
C TRP A 66 4.24 -1.91 -4.89
N ARG A 67 3.80 -2.46 -3.74
CA ARG A 67 2.52 -3.17 -3.61
C ARG A 67 1.30 -2.27 -3.80
N GLY A 68 1.47 -0.95 -3.64
CA GLY A 68 0.39 0.03 -3.67
C GLY A 68 -0.42 0.04 -2.37
N LYS A 69 -1.21 1.10 -2.18
CA LYS A 69 -2.26 1.07 -1.14
C LYS A 69 -3.33 0.06 -1.60
N PRO A 70 -3.96 -0.70 -0.69
CA PRO A 70 -5.23 -1.32 -1.04
C PRO A 70 -6.12 -0.21 -1.57
N VAL A 71 -6.75 -0.44 -2.72
CA VAL A 71 -7.82 0.43 -3.19
C VAL A 71 -8.76 0.53 -2.00
N ALA A 72 -8.86 1.71 -1.38
CA ALA A 72 -10.00 1.96 -0.52
C ALA A 72 -11.17 1.78 -1.46
N ASP A 73 -11.94 0.71 -1.24
CA ASP A 73 -13.17 0.45 -1.95
C ASP A 73 -14.00 1.72 -1.79
N ASP A 74 -13.98 2.57 -2.82
CA ASP A 74 -14.67 3.84 -2.81
C ASP A 74 -16.13 3.61 -3.19
N GLY A 75 -16.67 2.41 -3.00
CA GLY A 75 -18.10 2.08 -3.04
C GLY A 75 -18.82 2.55 -4.30
N ARG A 76 -18.11 2.92 -5.35
CA ARG A 76 -18.63 3.41 -6.62
C ARG A 76 -18.50 2.32 -7.68
N GLY A 77 -18.88 1.11 -7.32
CA GLY A 77 -19.55 0.23 -8.27
C GLY A 77 -20.94 0.80 -8.51
N GLY A 78 -21.11 1.56 -9.60
CA GLY A 78 -22.42 2.02 -10.03
C GLY A 78 -23.28 0.81 -10.39
N ASP A 79 -24.24 0.50 -9.52
CA ASP A 79 -25.27 -0.50 -9.79
C ASP A 79 -26.25 0.12 -10.79
N VAL A 80 -26.25 -0.39 -12.02
CA VAL A 80 -27.21 0.00 -13.05
C VAL A 80 -28.50 -0.80 -12.83
N ASN A 81 -29.56 -0.08 -12.45
CA ASN A 81 -30.95 -0.55 -12.33
C ASN A 81 -31.31 -1.34 -11.06
N ALA A 82 -31.80 -0.64 -10.04
CA ALA A 82 -32.94 -1.13 -9.27
C ALA A 82 -33.68 0.04 -8.63
N ALA A 83 -35.01 0.01 -8.79
CA ALA A 83 -35.94 1.06 -8.46
C ALA A 83 -35.92 1.50 -6.99
N GLU A 84 -36.15 2.80 -6.84
CA GLU A 84 -36.43 3.55 -5.63
C GLU A 84 -37.49 2.86 -4.74
N LYS A 85 -37.10 2.53 -3.50
CA LYS A 85 -38.07 2.39 -2.41
C LYS A 85 -37.59 3.18 -1.20
N VAL A 86 -38.16 4.38 -1.08
CA VAL A 86 -38.14 5.24 0.10
C VAL A 86 -38.61 4.47 1.32
N ILE A 87 -37.78 4.38 2.36
CA ILE A 87 -38.27 4.34 3.75
C ILE A 87 -37.33 5.22 4.59
N ASP A 88 -37.83 6.40 4.89
CA ASP A 88 -37.33 7.31 5.90
C ASP A 88 -37.82 6.82 7.28
N ILE A 89 -36.91 6.50 8.21
CA ILE A 89 -37.23 6.51 9.64
C ILE A 89 -36.06 7.12 10.40
N SER A 90 -36.26 8.40 10.69
CA SER A 90 -35.56 9.20 11.68
C SER A 90 -35.54 8.55 13.09
N LYS A 91 -34.36 8.58 13.73
CA LYS A 91 -34.08 8.61 15.19
C LYS A 91 -34.79 7.62 16.15
N SER A 92 -33.98 6.77 16.78
CA SER A 92 -34.00 6.40 18.22
C SER A 92 -32.72 5.56 18.49
N GLY A 93 -31.89 5.72 19.51
CA GLY A 93 -32.15 6.13 20.89
C GLY A 93 -32.47 4.90 21.74
N GLN A 94 -31.46 4.16 22.24
CA GLN A 94 -31.35 3.59 23.62
C GLN A 94 -30.54 2.28 23.73
N SER A 95 -29.62 2.33 24.70
CA SER A 95 -29.32 1.33 25.74
C SER A 95 -29.15 -0.15 25.37
N ARG A 96 -27.92 -0.64 25.54
CA ARG A 96 -27.71 -1.97 26.15
C ARG A 96 -27.05 -1.80 27.52
N LYS A 97 -27.86 -2.02 28.55
CA LYS A 97 -27.39 -2.40 29.89
C LYS A 97 -26.76 -3.79 29.78
N VAL A 98 -25.58 -3.99 30.36
CA VAL A 98 -25.11 -5.31 30.78
C VAL A 98 -24.81 -5.20 32.27
N HIS A 99 -25.52 -6.01 33.05
CA HIS A 99 -25.46 -6.10 34.49
C HIS A 99 -24.30 -7.03 34.92
N ASP A 100 -23.82 -6.80 36.14
CA ASP A 100 -22.98 -7.66 36.99
C ASP A 100 -21.49 -7.82 36.66
N GLY A 101 -20.67 -7.06 37.42
CA GLY A 101 -19.98 -7.75 38.52
C GLY A 101 -18.45 -7.85 38.50
N GLN A 102 -17.69 -6.80 38.16
CA GLN A 102 -16.40 -6.47 38.82
C GLN A 102 -15.75 -5.21 38.21
N PRO A 103 -15.37 -4.19 39.01
CA PRO A 103 -14.54 -3.10 38.51
C PRO A 103 -13.10 -3.57 38.32
N ILE A 104 -12.60 -3.50 37.08
CA ILE A 104 -11.18 -3.66 36.78
C ILE A 104 -10.42 -2.51 37.44
N ARG A 105 -9.71 -2.80 38.54
CA ARG A 105 -8.77 -1.88 39.18
C ARG A 105 -7.53 -1.75 38.29
N ILE A 106 -7.44 -0.66 37.54
CA ILE A 106 -6.17 -0.21 36.96
C ILE A 106 -5.35 0.37 38.13
N LYS A 107 -4.37 -0.38 38.63
CA LYS A 107 -3.38 0.13 39.58
C LYS A 107 -2.35 0.95 38.80
N ASN A 108 -2.47 2.27 38.89
CA ASN A 108 -1.33 3.14 38.64
C ASN A 108 -0.29 2.90 39.74
N ALA A 109 0.84 2.30 39.38
CA ALA A 109 2.08 2.29 40.13
C ALA A 109 3.18 2.55 39.10
N GLY A 110 4.05 3.53 39.20
CA GLY A 110 4.37 4.44 40.28
C GLY A 110 5.76 4.96 39.94
N GLU A 111 5.94 6.27 40.08
CA GLU A 111 7.19 6.95 40.40
C GLU A 111 8.28 7.12 39.32
N ILE A 112 8.40 8.41 38.97
CA ILE A 112 9.56 9.11 38.44
C ILE A 112 10.78 8.87 39.34
N LYS A 113 11.95 8.67 38.74
CA LYS A 113 13.24 8.84 39.43
C LYS A 113 14.12 9.79 38.62
N LEU A 114 14.24 11.02 39.11
CA LEU A 114 15.32 11.95 38.77
C LEU A 114 16.45 11.74 39.76
N THR A 115 17.69 11.67 39.29
CA THR A 115 18.87 11.94 40.11
C THR A 115 19.97 12.53 39.22
N LEU A 116 20.62 13.57 39.76
CA LEU A 116 21.50 14.57 39.15
C LEU A 116 22.62 14.04 38.26
#